data_AF-A0A940VAX7-F1
#
_entry.id   AF-A0A940VAX7-F1
#
_cell.length_a   1.000
_cell.length_b   1.000
_cell.length_c   1.000
_cell.angle_alpha   90.00
_cell.angle_beta   90.00
_cell.angle_gamma   90.00
#
_symmetry.space_group_name_H-M   'P 1'
#
loop_
_entity.id
_entity.type
_entity.pdbx_description
1 polymer ?
#
loop_
_entity_poly.entity_id
_entity_poly.type
_entity_poly.pdbx_seq_one_letter_code
_entity_poly.pdbx_strand_id
1 'polypeptide(L)' 'MIFADLHIHIGQSLDGKYVKITGAKTLTLPNILEVARDIKGLSFVGIVDAHSIGVQQDFKALLTS' A
#
# COMPACT_ATOMS: atom_id res chain seq x y z
N MET A 1 -14.73 -15.78 -8.34
CA MET A 1 -14.86 -15.21 -6.97
C MET A 1 -13.61 -14.38 -6.72
N ILE A 2 -13.74 -13.15 -6.23
CA ILE A 2 -12.61 -12.28 -5.91
C ILE A 2 -12.50 -12.20 -4.39
N PHE A 3 -11.32 -12.46 -3.84
CA PHE A 3 -11.02 -12.21 -2.44
C PHE A 3 -10.28 -10.87 -2.32
N ALA A 4 -10.72 -10.05 -1.38
CA ALA A 4 -10.24 -8.69 -1.24
C ALA A 4 -10.12 -8.23 0.22
N ASP A 5 -9.12 -7.38 0.48
CA ASP A 5 -9.00 -6.59 1.70
C ASP A 5 -9.02 -5.11 1.31
N LEU A 6 -10.10 -4.42 1.68
CA LEU A 6 -10.38 -3.06 1.21
C LEU A 6 -9.95 -1.97 2.20
N HIS A 7 -9.36 -2.34 3.33
CA HIS A 7 -9.06 -1.41 4.41
C HIS A 7 -7.62 -1.59 4.92
N ILE A 8 -6.66 -1.27 4.06
CA ILE A 8 -5.23 -1.32 4.40
C ILE A 8 -4.67 0.09 4.53
N HIS A 9 -3.95 0.31 5.63
CA HIS A 9 -3.16 1.53 5.85
C HIS A 9 -1.74 1.39 5.31
N ILE A 10 -1.12 2.51 4.96
CA ILE A 10 0.29 2.67 4.64
C ILE A 10 1.03 3.16 5.89
N GLY A 11 2.13 2.51 6.24
CA GLY A 11 3.01 2.96 7.31
C GLY A 11 3.96 4.07 6.83
N GLN A 12 4.65 3.83 5.72
CA GLN A 12 5.64 4.75 5.15
C GLN A 12 5.50 4.79 3.62
N SER A 13 5.59 5.99 3.03
CA SER A 13 5.67 6.15 1.56
C SER A 13 7.07 5.82 1.04
N LEU A 14 7.21 5.65 -0.27
CA LEU A 14 8.51 5.26 -0.87
C LEU A 14 9.58 6.35 -0.73
N ASP A 15 9.20 7.61 -0.51
CA ASP A 15 10.11 8.71 -0.19
C ASP A 15 10.57 8.75 1.28
N GLY A 16 10.21 7.74 2.08
CA GLY A 16 10.65 7.57 3.46
C GLY A 16 9.83 8.36 4.49
N LYS A 17 8.77 9.08 4.10
CA LYS A 17 7.92 9.82 5.04
C LYS A 17 6.87 8.91 5.68
N TYR A 18 6.59 9.13 6.96
CA TYR A 18 5.51 8.41 7.63
C TYR A 18 4.15 8.86 7.09
N VAL A 19 3.31 7.89 6.76
CA VAL A 19 1.90 8.13 6.41
C VAL A 19 1.05 7.93 7.66
N LYS A 20 1.20 6.77 8.32
CA LYS A 20 0.65 6.51 9.65
C LYS A 20 1.81 6.35 10.63
N ILE A 21 1.97 7.29 11.56
CA ILE A 21 3.10 7.36 12.51
C ILE A 21 3.25 6.05 13.32
N THR A 22 2.15 5.40 13.69
CA THR A 22 2.14 4.13 14.42
C THR A 22 2.21 2.88 13.52
N GLY A 23 2.27 3.06 12.20
CA GLY A 23 2.43 1.97 11.24
C GLY A 23 3.87 1.49 11.11
N ALA A 24 4.06 0.26 10.63
CA ALA A 24 5.39 -0.26 10.37
C ALA A 24 6.04 0.46 9.17
N LYS A 25 7.34 0.76 9.25
CA LYS A 25 8.10 1.37 8.13
C LYS A 25 8.08 0.51 6.87
N THR A 26 7.98 -0.80 7.04
CA THR A 26 7.90 -1.78 5.95
C THR A 26 6.51 -1.93 5.36
N LEU A 27 5.48 -1.30 5.95
CA LEU A 27 4.11 -1.33 5.43
C LEU A 27 3.98 -0.30 4.28
N THR A 28 4.77 -0.51 3.24
CA THR A 28 4.81 0.29 2.00
C THR A 28 3.87 -0.30 0.96
N LEU A 29 3.49 0.49 -0.05
CA LEU A 29 2.58 0.04 -1.10
C LEU A 29 3.09 -1.21 -1.85
N PRO A 30 4.38 -1.32 -2.27
CA PRO A 30 4.90 -2.53 -2.91
C PRO A 30 4.85 -3.77 -2.01
N ASN A 31 5.26 -3.64 -0.73
CA ASN A 31 5.27 -4.76 0.20
C ASN A 31 3.85 -5.27 0.49
N ILE A 32 2.87 -4.37 0.56
CA ILE A 32 1.45 -4.74 0.68
C ILE A 32 1.02 -5.56 -0.53
N LEU A 33 1.36 -5.12 -1.75
CA LEU A 33 0.99 -5.83 -2.99
C LEU A 33 1.66 -7.21 -3.09
N GLU A 34 2.95 -7.30 -2.74
CA GLU A 34 3.70 -8.56 -2.67
C GLU A 34 3.04 -9.54 -1.69
N VAL A 35 2.79 -9.11 -0.45
CA VAL A 35 2.16 -9.97 0.56
C VAL A 35 0.72 -10.33 0.16
N ALA A 36 -0.03 -9.39 -0.41
CA ALA A 36 -1.39 -9.62 -0.88
C ALA A 36 -1.41 -10.72 -1.96
N ARG A 37 -0.54 -10.61 -2.97
CA ARG A 37 -0.47 -11.54 -4.10
C ARG A 37 0.14 -12.88 -3.71
N ASP A 38 1.33 -12.86 -3.13
CA ASP A 38 2.21 -14.04 -3.04
C ASP A 38 1.99 -14.84 -1.75
N ILE A 39 1.47 -14.21 -0.69
CA ILE A 39 1.26 -14.85 0.61
C ILE A 39 -0.23 -15.03 0.91
N LYS A 40 -1.04 -14.00 0.73
CA LYS A 40 -2.47 -14.02 1.10
C LYS A 40 -3.39 -14.48 -0.04
N GLY A 41 -2.93 -14.47 -1.29
CA GLY A 41 -3.75 -14.82 -2.46
C GLY A 41 -4.91 -13.85 -2.73
N LEU A 42 -4.78 -12.58 -2.31
CA LEU A 42 -5.77 -11.55 -2.56
C LEU A 42 -5.63 -11.00 -3.98
N SER A 43 -6.71 -11.03 -4.75
CA SER A 43 -6.73 -10.51 -6.12
C SER A 43 -7.06 -9.02 -6.19
N PHE A 44 -7.48 -8.43 -5.06
CA PHE A 44 -7.82 -7.00 -4.98
C PHE A 44 -7.54 -6.45 -3.59
N VAL A 45 -7.01 -5.23 -3.52
CA VAL A 45 -6.73 -4.53 -2.25
C VAL A 45 -7.18 -3.07 -2.31
N GLY A 46 -7.63 -2.54 -1.19
CA GLY A 46 -8.02 -1.14 -1.03
C GLY A 46 -7.13 -0.42 -0.02
N ILE A 47 -6.56 0.71 -0.43
CA ILE A 47 -5.73 1.58 0.41
C ILE A 47 -6.57 2.77 0.87
N VAL A 48 -6.70 2.97 2.18
CA VAL A 48 -7.51 4.06 2.74
C VAL A 48 -6.75 5.38 2.92
N ASP A 49 -5.42 5.35 2.85
CA ASP A 49 -4.56 6.53 3.03
C ASP A 49 -4.31 7.31 1.72
N ALA A 50 -5.20 7.20 0.74
CA ALA A 50 -5.03 7.82 -0.60
C ALA A 50 -5.03 9.35 -0.59
N HIS A 51 -5.49 10.01 0.48
CA HIS A 51 -5.36 11.46 0.62
C HIS A 51 -3.89 11.90 0.84
N SER A 52 -3.01 11.00 1.30
CA SER A 52 -1.60 11.31 1.51
C SER A 52 -0.89 11.57 0.18
N ILE A 53 -0.21 12.72 0.09
CA ILE A 53 0.59 13.09 -1.09
C ILE A 53 1.66 12.03 -1.40
N GLY A 54 2.32 11.48 -0.37
CA GLY A 54 3.30 10.41 -0.55
C GLY A 54 2.67 9.15 -1.15
N VAL A 55 1.49 8.75 -0.67
CA VAL A 55 0.77 7.58 -1.20
C VAL A 55 0.33 7.81 -2.66
N GLN A 56 -0.13 9.01 -3.01
CA GLN A 56 -0.46 9.34 -4.41
C GLN A 56 0.76 9.29 -5.33
N GLN A 57 1.93 9.70 -4.84
CA GLN A 57 3.19 9.59 -5.57
C GLN A 57 3.61 8.13 -5.75
N ASP A 58 3.46 7.31 -4.71
CA ASP A 58 3.73 5.87 -4.79
C ASP A 58 2.84 5.19 -5.84
N PHE A 59 1.54 5.51 -5.87
CA PHE A 59 0.63 5.02 -6.92
C PHE A 59 1.10 5.42 -8.32
N LYS A 60 1.48 6.69 -8.52
CA LYS A 60 1.97 7.17 -9.81
C LYS A 60 3.24 6.42 -10.22
N ALA A 61 4.20 6.27 -9.31
CA ALA A 61 5.44 5.56 -9.56
C ALA A 61 5.20 4.12 -10.02
N LEU A 62 4.29 3.40 -9.34
CA LEU A 62 3.94 2.01 -9.67
C LEU A 62 3.11 1.86 -10.95
N LEU A 63 2.33 2.86 -11.34
CA LEU A 63 1.59 2.84 -12.61
C LEU A 63 2.48 3.15 -13.81
N THR A 64 3.62 3.82 -13.59
CA THR A 64 4.59 4.14 -14.63
C THR A 64 5.74 3.13 -14.76
N SER A 65 5.83 2.18 -13.84
CA SER A 65 6.88 1.14 -13.78
C SER A 65 6.55 -0.08 -14.61
#